data_AF-A0AAV4Q2G3-F1
#
_entry.id   AF-A0AAV4Q2G3-F1
#
_cell.length_a   1.000
_cell.length_b   1.000
_cell.length_c   1.000
_cell.angle_alpha   90.00
_cell.angle_beta   90.00
_cell.angle_gamma   90.00
#
_symmetry.space_group_name_H-M   'P 1'
#
loop_
_entity.id
_entity.type
_entity.pdbx_description
1 polymer ?
#
loop_
_entity_poly.entity_id
_entity_poly.type
_entity_poly.pdbx_seq_one_letter_code
_entity_poly.pdbx_strand_id
1 'polypeptide(L)'
;MESSRLLTFVLLFCLWQLSVVLGETCQIEDSLSGIIDENENEYHGYTKCYKILVKKGNYARLVLKLNINHPCDRATVKILIPESDQEFQFCSTSDDPQPISAIGNVTVVHKIGMYKPPGFINPYSSKFTLEYNIMNLECADKTSFRCDNHTCVSKEKRCNGVKDCPNGIDEIGCEKGVLAVRGVAKARENGIFWLKRQINISREWEDNTPRAAVALYLSSGAGFNGTNLAEELMVKQLELKTAVSLLRSSLSNNELSMLINALLVTCHNPRHFYGKDLVSMLKTQIEDSRNFTHPIAYLALCNSNEPWPVKAYSDLENILNNDEGYPFADDLQALAVIALACKKNSSSNSFQFVSYQSTIESFKEKQLSDGSFGNIYTTALITQALISSGHELKDDWNLNATVEYLMNNVNSLSIDLLCTYLILPILNGKTMAEISKIDCSSNPRTHDPKSEIGDYLGQKMRVKYSLYIGDERDVIYSISLRVPKNYTAYDVMKLAAAEDSKYRFEMKKTSGQMYIYEIAKITNDPEDGKFWLLYVQSSNNTESLEHLSTTNPEEIVMNEGDELIFWYKTASI
;
A
#
# COMPACT_ATOMS: atom_id res chain seq x y z
N MET A 1 -89.60 6.41 -26.68
CA MET A 1 -89.52 5.17 -25.89
C MET A 1 -88.74 4.14 -26.71
N GLU A 2 -87.46 4.38 -27.01
CA GLU A 2 -86.69 3.50 -27.92
C GLU A 2 -85.17 3.77 -27.87
N SER A 3 -84.61 4.03 -26.68
CA SER A 3 -83.16 4.30 -26.52
C SER A 3 -82.49 3.45 -25.43
N SER A 4 -83.25 2.75 -24.58
CA SER A 4 -82.70 1.93 -23.48
C SER A 4 -82.48 0.45 -23.82
N ARG A 5 -82.88 -0.02 -25.02
CA ARG A 5 -82.72 -1.42 -25.45
C ARG A 5 -81.49 -1.69 -26.32
N LEU A 6 -80.81 -0.67 -26.85
CA LEU A 6 -79.57 -0.86 -27.62
C LEU A 6 -78.31 -0.90 -26.74
N LEU A 7 -78.27 -0.18 -25.61
CA LEU A 7 -77.10 -0.18 -24.73
C LEU A 7 -76.91 -1.52 -23.98
N THR A 8 -78.00 -2.22 -23.66
CA THR A 8 -77.96 -3.53 -23.00
C THR A 8 -77.49 -4.64 -23.93
N PHE A 9 -77.77 -4.56 -25.24
CA PHE A 9 -77.30 -5.55 -26.22
C PHE A 9 -75.82 -5.37 -26.59
N VAL A 10 -75.31 -4.14 -26.65
CA VAL A 10 -73.89 -3.88 -26.95
C VAL A 10 -72.97 -4.24 -25.78
N LEU A 11 -73.41 -4.04 -24.52
CA LEU A 11 -72.66 -4.48 -23.34
C LEU A 11 -72.67 -6.01 -23.17
N LEU A 12 -73.77 -6.70 -23.50
CA LEU A 12 -73.79 -8.16 -23.50
C LEU A 12 -72.95 -8.77 -24.63
N PHE A 13 -72.89 -8.15 -25.82
CA PHE A 13 -72.04 -8.64 -26.91
C PHE A 13 -70.54 -8.37 -26.68
N CYS A 14 -70.17 -7.25 -26.04
CA CYS A 14 -68.79 -7.00 -25.60
C CYS A 14 -68.36 -7.90 -24.43
N LEU A 15 -69.27 -8.30 -23.54
CA LEU A 15 -69.00 -9.28 -22.48
C LEU A 15 -68.99 -10.73 -22.99
N TRP A 16 -69.64 -11.01 -24.12
CA TRP A 16 -69.58 -12.32 -24.80
C TRP A 16 -68.39 -12.47 -25.77
N GLN A 17 -67.85 -11.38 -26.33
CA GLN A 17 -66.64 -11.44 -27.16
C GLN A 17 -65.32 -11.32 -26.37
N LEU A 18 -65.38 -11.08 -25.05
CA LEU A 18 -64.24 -11.21 -24.14
C LEU A 18 -64.20 -12.56 -23.40
N SER A 19 -65.14 -13.48 -23.66
CA SER A 19 -65.21 -14.80 -23.01
C SER A 19 -64.96 -15.98 -23.96
N VAL A 20 -64.41 -15.73 -25.16
CA VAL A 20 -63.96 -16.80 -26.08
C VAL A 20 -62.48 -16.64 -26.41
N VAL A 21 -61.64 -16.72 -25.37
CA VAL A 21 -60.25 -17.20 -25.47
C VAL A 21 -60.06 -18.10 -24.24
N LEU A 22 -59.77 -19.37 -24.47
CA LEU A 22 -59.72 -20.44 -23.47
C LEU A 22 -58.87 -20.05 -22.25
N GLY A 23 -59.54 -19.75 -21.14
CA GLY A 23 -58.91 -19.69 -19.82
C GLY A 23 -59.09 -21.04 -19.12
N GLU A 24 -58.29 -22.04 -19.47
CA GLU A 24 -58.06 -23.15 -18.56
C GLU A 24 -57.36 -22.58 -17.32
N THR A 25 -58.06 -22.58 -16.19
CA THR A 25 -57.49 -22.19 -14.91
C THR A 25 -56.38 -23.18 -14.55
N CYS A 26 -55.12 -22.73 -14.52
CA CYS A 26 -53.98 -23.54 -14.07
C CYS A 26 -54.24 -24.09 -12.65
N GLN A 27 -53.92 -25.36 -12.42
CA GLN A 27 -53.96 -25.98 -11.10
C GLN A 27 -52.93 -25.31 -10.18
N ILE A 28 -53.36 -24.85 -9.00
CA ILE A 28 -52.50 -24.13 -8.06
C ILE A 28 -51.85 -25.12 -7.09
N GLU A 29 -50.54 -25.07 -7.00
CA GLU A 29 -49.73 -25.83 -6.04
C GLU A 29 -49.16 -24.86 -4.99
N ASP A 30 -49.68 -24.89 -3.76
CA ASP A 30 -49.28 -24.02 -2.62
C ASP A 30 -48.52 -24.78 -1.50
N SER A 31 -48.10 -26.02 -1.77
CA SER A 31 -47.27 -26.77 -0.81
C SER A 31 -45.79 -26.37 -0.92
N LEU A 32 -45.05 -26.53 0.18
CA LEU A 32 -43.59 -26.26 0.20
C LEU A 32 -42.78 -27.29 -0.59
N SER A 33 -43.35 -28.46 -0.89
CA SER A 33 -42.76 -29.43 -1.80
C SER A 33 -43.87 -30.28 -2.41
N GLY A 34 -43.61 -30.87 -3.57
CA GLY A 34 -44.58 -31.70 -4.26
C GLY A 34 -44.00 -32.36 -5.50
N ILE A 35 -44.77 -33.29 -6.05
CA ILE A 35 -44.45 -34.00 -7.27
C ILE A 35 -45.65 -33.86 -8.20
N ILE A 36 -45.43 -33.27 -9.37
CA ILE A 36 -46.39 -33.24 -10.47
C ILE A 36 -46.01 -34.41 -11.37
N ASP A 37 -46.79 -35.49 -11.35
CA ASP A 37 -46.63 -36.63 -12.27
C ASP A 37 -47.81 -36.64 -13.24
N GLU A 38 -47.53 -36.36 -14.51
CA GLU A 38 -48.53 -36.31 -15.57
C GLU A 38 -48.18 -37.33 -16.64
N ASN A 39 -49.19 -38.08 -17.07
CA ASN A 39 -49.05 -39.13 -18.06
C ASN A 39 -50.29 -39.14 -18.94
N GLU A 40 -50.23 -38.44 -20.06
CA GLU A 40 -51.39 -38.25 -20.92
C GLU A 40 -51.17 -38.86 -22.31
N ASN A 41 -52.24 -39.45 -22.85
CA ASN A 41 -52.28 -40.13 -24.14
C ASN A 41 -53.48 -39.60 -24.94
N GLU A 42 -53.28 -38.57 -25.78
CA GLU A 42 -54.41 -37.86 -26.39
C GLU A 42 -54.28 -37.68 -27.92
N TYR A 43 -55.44 -37.68 -28.60
CA TYR A 43 -55.56 -37.54 -30.05
C TYR A 43 -56.09 -36.16 -30.50
N HIS A 44 -56.84 -35.49 -29.63
CA HIS A 44 -57.59 -34.28 -29.95
C HIS A 44 -56.91 -32.99 -29.46
N GLY A 45 -55.63 -33.09 -29.06
CA GLY A 45 -54.89 -31.98 -28.48
C GLY A 45 -55.22 -31.79 -27.01
N TYR A 46 -54.16 -31.61 -26.22
CA TYR A 46 -54.19 -31.51 -24.77
C TYR A 46 -53.46 -30.24 -24.35
N THR A 47 -53.96 -29.52 -23.35
CA THR A 47 -53.16 -28.54 -22.63
C THR A 47 -53.54 -28.62 -21.16
N LYS A 48 -52.54 -28.64 -20.28
CA LYS A 48 -52.75 -28.55 -18.84
C LYS A 48 -51.66 -27.69 -18.24
N CYS A 49 -52.01 -26.97 -17.19
CA CYS A 49 -51.15 -25.98 -16.58
C CYS A 49 -51.13 -26.12 -15.05
N TYR A 50 -49.95 -25.98 -14.46
CA TYR A 50 -49.72 -25.93 -13.01
C TYR A 50 -49.06 -24.60 -12.65
N LYS A 51 -49.47 -24.02 -11.52
CA LYS A 51 -48.89 -22.81 -10.97
C LYS A 51 -48.38 -23.07 -9.57
N ILE A 52 -47.06 -23.15 -9.42
CA ILE A 52 -46.38 -23.32 -8.14
C ILE A 52 -46.19 -21.93 -7.53
N LEU A 53 -46.81 -21.70 -6.36
CA LEU A 53 -46.74 -20.41 -5.68
C LEU A 53 -45.47 -20.29 -4.85
N VAL A 54 -44.58 -19.39 -5.25
CA VAL A 54 -43.33 -19.12 -4.51
C VAL A 54 -43.49 -17.82 -3.75
N LYS A 55 -43.74 -17.94 -2.45
CA LYS A 55 -43.93 -16.78 -1.56
C LYS A 55 -42.64 -15.95 -1.49
N LYS A 56 -42.78 -14.63 -1.41
CA LYS A 56 -41.68 -13.68 -1.26
C LYS A 56 -40.73 -14.13 -0.13
N GLY A 57 -39.43 -14.19 -0.44
CA GLY A 57 -38.42 -14.71 0.48
C GLY A 57 -38.09 -16.19 0.32
N ASN A 58 -38.66 -16.89 -0.66
CA ASN A 58 -38.33 -18.28 -0.99
C ASN A 58 -37.90 -18.41 -2.47
N TYR A 59 -37.28 -19.53 -2.82
CA TYR A 59 -37.06 -19.95 -4.21
C TYR A 59 -37.51 -21.41 -4.40
N ALA A 60 -37.95 -21.76 -5.60
CA ALA A 60 -38.30 -23.14 -5.95
C ALA A 60 -37.15 -23.81 -6.68
N ARG A 61 -36.69 -24.96 -6.19
CA ARG A 61 -35.82 -25.87 -6.93
C ARG A 61 -36.67 -26.91 -7.63
N LEU A 62 -36.51 -27.03 -8.93
CA LEU A 62 -37.30 -27.86 -9.84
C LEU A 62 -36.40 -28.93 -10.45
N VAL A 63 -36.80 -30.20 -10.36
CA VAL A 63 -36.14 -31.33 -10.99
C VAL A 63 -37.13 -32.02 -11.92
N LEU A 64 -36.90 -31.90 -13.21
CA LEU A 64 -37.78 -32.42 -14.25
C LEU A 64 -37.25 -33.77 -14.75
N LYS A 65 -38.14 -34.74 -14.95
CA LYS A 65 -37.87 -35.99 -15.66
C LYS A 65 -38.88 -36.14 -16.77
N LEU A 66 -38.40 -36.37 -17.98
CA LEU A 66 -39.21 -36.46 -19.19
C LEU A 66 -39.25 -37.91 -19.68
N ASN A 67 -40.38 -38.31 -20.23
CA ASN A 67 -40.53 -39.52 -21.03
C ASN A 67 -41.43 -39.16 -22.20
N ILE A 68 -40.82 -38.50 -23.19
CA ILE A 68 -41.47 -37.97 -24.39
C ILE A 68 -40.65 -38.42 -25.60
N ASN A 69 -41.25 -39.21 -26.48
CA ASN A 69 -40.58 -39.77 -27.66
C ASN A 69 -41.12 -39.17 -28.96
N HIS A 70 -41.39 -37.86 -28.97
CA HIS A 70 -41.97 -37.13 -30.09
C HIS A 70 -41.33 -35.74 -30.26
N PRO A 71 -41.32 -35.16 -31.46
CA PRO A 71 -40.82 -33.79 -31.69
C PRO A 71 -41.69 -32.71 -31.01
N CYS A 72 -41.11 -31.52 -30.79
CA CYS A 72 -41.72 -30.38 -30.08
C CYS A 72 -43.03 -29.85 -30.68
N ASP A 73 -43.33 -30.13 -31.93
CA ASP A 73 -44.61 -29.79 -32.55
C ASP A 73 -45.76 -30.66 -32.03
N ARG A 74 -45.45 -31.83 -31.45
CA ARG A 74 -46.41 -32.83 -30.98
C ARG A 74 -46.61 -32.84 -29.47
N ALA A 75 -45.55 -32.74 -28.68
CA ALA A 75 -45.66 -32.68 -27.23
C ALA A 75 -44.57 -31.77 -26.63
N THR A 76 -44.96 -30.92 -25.69
CA THR A 76 -44.03 -30.00 -25.01
C THR A 76 -44.37 -29.83 -23.54
N VAL A 77 -43.34 -29.71 -22.72
CA VAL A 77 -43.43 -29.22 -21.34
C VAL A 77 -42.69 -27.89 -21.29
N LYS A 78 -43.39 -26.82 -20.93
CA LYS A 78 -42.84 -25.48 -20.76
C LYS A 78 -42.82 -25.10 -19.30
N ILE A 79 -41.74 -24.47 -18.86
CA ILE A 79 -41.61 -23.87 -17.52
C ILE A 79 -41.39 -22.38 -17.71
N LEU A 80 -42.30 -21.58 -17.18
CA LEU A 80 -42.33 -20.13 -17.27
C LEU A 80 -42.10 -19.54 -15.88
N ILE A 81 -41.19 -18.58 -15.77
CA ILE A 81 -40.93 -17.80 -14.55
C ILE A 81 -41.16 -16.33 -14.90
N PRO A 82 -42.40 -15.83 -14.74
CA PRO A 82 -42.78 -14.48 -15.21
C PRO A 82 -41.98 -13.36 -14.56
N GLU A 83 -41.60 -13.50 -13.28
CA GLU A 83 -40.89 -12.47 -12.53
C GLU A 83 -39.45 -12.23 -13.04
N SER A 84 -38.84 -13.21 -13.70
CA SER A 84 -37.49 -13.12 -14.27
C SER A 84 -37.47 -13.19 -15.81
N ASP A 85 -38.63 -13.24 -16.46
CA ASP A 85 -38.78 -13.38 -17.92
C ASP A 85 -38.02 -14.61 -18.49
N GLN A 86 -38.00 -15.72 -17.75
CA GLN A 86 -37.33 -16.96 -18.16
C GLN A 86 -38.36 -18.00 -18.64
N GLU A 87 -38.11 -18.58 -19.81
CA GLU A 87 -38.88 -19.67 -20.39
C GLU A 87 -37.96 -20.84 -20.76
N PHE A 88 -38.32 -22.04 -20.28
CA PHE A 88 -37.67 -23.29 -20.63
C PHE A 88 -38.68 -24.18 -21.37
N GLN A 89 -38.29 -24.74 -22.52
CA GLN A 89 -39.14 -25.63 -23.30
C GLN A 89 -38.43 -26.96 -23.51
N PHE A 90 -39.11 -28.05 -23.14
CA PHE A 90 -38.62 -29.42 -23.27
C PHE A 90 -39.60 -30.27 -24.09
N CYS A 91 -39.06 -31.17 -24.89
CA CYS A 91 -39.85 -31.93 -25.87
C CYS A 91 -39.42 -33.39 -26.02
N SER A 92 -38.23 -33.77 -25.54
CA SER A 92 -37.66 -35.09 -25.76
C SER A 92 -37.03 -35.65 -24.48
N THR A 93 -37.06 -36.97 -24.36
CA THR A 93 -36.31 -37.73 -23.33
C THR A 93 -34.80 -37.45 -23.38
N SER A 94 -34.28 -36.94 -24.49
CA SER A 94 -32.87 -36.53 -24.66
C SER A 94 -32.52 -35.18 -24.04
N ASP A 95 -33.49 -34.37 -23.61
CA ASP A 95 -33.25 -32.97 -23.25
C ASP A 95 -32.56 -32.77 -21.88
N ASP A 96 -32.11 -33.86 -21.23
CA ASP A 96 -31.39 -33.95 -19.94
C ASP A 96 -31.51 -32.68 -19.06
N PRO A 97 -32.72 -32.38 -18.55
CA PRO A 97 -32.99 -31.12 -17.92
C PRO A 97 -32.20 -30.98 -16.61
N GLN A 98 -31.30 -29.99 -16.60
CA GLN A 98 -30.60 -29.59 -15.37
C GLN A 98 -31.59 -29.04 -14.34
N PRO A 99 -31.32 -29.18 -13.03
CA PRO A 99 -32.17 -28.59 -12.00
C PRO A 99 -32.33 -27.07 -12.18
N ILE A 100 -33.57 -26.57 -12.13
CA ILE A 100 -33.89 -25.15 -12.32
C ILE A 100 -34.18 -24.52 -10.97
N SER A 101 -33.62 -23.34 -10.70
CA SER A 101 -33.92 -22.53 -9.52
C SER A 101 -34.72 -21.29 -9.92
N ALA A 102 -35.95 -21.17 -9.43
CA ALA A 102 -36.86 -20.09 -9.77
C ALA A 102 -37.12 -19.15 -8.59
N ILE A 103 -36.97 -17.85 -8.80
CA ILE A 103 -37.30 -16.79 -7.84
C ILE A 103 -38.57 -16.09 -8.35
N GLY A 104 -39.73 -16.56 -7.90
CA GLY A 104 -41.02 -16.13 -8.42
C GLY A 104 -41.95 -17.32 -8.68
N ASN A 105 -43.22 -17.05 -8.98
CA ASN A 105 -44.18 -18.11 -9.23
C ASN A 105 -43.81 -18.86 -10.51
N VAL A 106 -43.84 -20.18 -10.45
CA VAL A 106 -43.50 -21.01 -11.61
C VAL A 106 -44.79 -21.47 -12.27
N THR A 107 -44.89 -21.32 -13.58
CA THR A 107 -45.99 -21.86 -14.37
C THR A 107 -45.47 -22.97 -15.27
N VAL A 108 -46.00 -24.18 -15.11
CA VAL A 108 -45.64 -25.36 -15.89
C VAL A 108 -46.77 -25.67 -16.84
N VAL A 109 -46.52 -25.70 -18.14
CA VAL A 109 -47.53 -25.96 -19.16
C VAL A 109 -47.15 -27.23 -19.91
N HIS A 110 -48.00 -28.24 -19.86
CA HIS A 110 -47.88 -29.46 -20.64
C HIS A 110 -48.88 -29.42 -21.78
N LYS A 111 -48.39 -29.60 -23.01
CA LYS A 111 -49.20 -29.50 -24.22
C LYS A 111 -48.95 -30.68 -25.15
N ILE A 112 -50.02 -31.29 -25.66
CA ILE A 112 -49.99 -32.25 -26.77
C ILE A 112 -50.75 -31.64 -27.95
N GLY A 113 -50.16 -31.63 -29.14
CA GLY A 113 -50.75 -31.07 -30.34
C GLY A 113 -51.83 -31.97 -30.96
N MET A 114 -52.76 -31.36 -31.71
CA MET A 114 -53.80 -32.08 -32.46
C MET A 114 -53.20 -32.92 -33.60
N TYR A 115 -53.64 -34.18 -33.71
CA TYR A 115 -53.28 -35.06 -34.82
C TYR A 115 -54.00 -34.64 -36.13
N LYS A 116 -53.29 -34.63 -37.27
CA LYS A 116 -53.87 -34.44 -38.62
C LYS A 116 -53.51 -35.67 -39.51
N PRO A 117 -54.47 -36.27 -40.26
CA PRO A 117 -54.43 -37.69 -40.70
C PRO A 117 -53.89 -37.89 -42.15
N PRO A 118 -53.90 -39.12 -42.75
CA PRO A 118 -54.31 -40.43 -42.22
C PRO A 118 -53.25 -41.55 -42.36
N GLY A 119 -53.20 -42.49 -41.40
CA GLY A 119 -52.62 -43.82 -41.69
C GLY A 119 -52.23 -44.72 -40.52
N PHE A 120 -51.88 -44.18 -39.35
CA PHE A 120 -51.49 -45.01 -38.20
C PHE A 120 -52.05 -44.43 -36.90
N ILE A 121 -52.84 -45.25 -36.21
CA ILE A 121 -53.48 -44.95 -34.92
C ILE A 121 -52.45 -45.25 -33.83
N ASN A 122 -51.72 -44.25 -33.36
CA ASN A 122 -51.10 -44.30 -32.05
C ASN A 122 -51.26 -42.91 -31.39
N PRO A 123 -51.77 -42.83 -30.15
CA PRO A 123 -51.88 -41.56 -29.44
C PRO A 123 -50.49 -41.03 -29.14
N TYR A 124 -50.33 -39.70 -29.09
CA TYR A 124 -49.09 -39.13 -28.59
C TYR A 124 -49.06 -39.33 -27.08
N SER A 125 -48.14 -40.17 -26.62
CA SER A 125 -47.89 -40.34 -25.20
C SER A 125 -46.85 -39.32 -24.74
N SER A 126 -47.20 -38.53 -23.74
CA SER A 126 -46.25 -37.60 -23.12
C SER A 126 -46.35 -37.73 -21.62
N LYS A 127 -45.26 -38.22 -21.01
CA LYS A 127 -45.13 -38.31 -19.56
C LYS A 127 -44.03 -37.37 -19.06
N PHE A 128 -44.31 -36.65 -17.98
CA PHE A 128 -43.28 -35.96 -17.22
C PHE A 128 -43.53 -36.07 -15.72
N THR A 129 -42.44 -36.05 -14.96
CA THR A 129 -42.49 -35.95 -13.50
C THR A 129 -41.66 -34.74 -13.12
N LEU A 130 -42.27 -33.77 -12.43
CA LEU A 130 -41.60 -32.58 -11.91
C LEU A 130 -41.64 -32.61 -10.39
N GLU A 131 -40.49 -32.78 -9.76
CA GLU A 131 -40.32 -32.62 -8.32
C GLU A 131 -39.95 -31.17 -8.03
N TYR A 132 -40.65 -30.53 -7.10
CA TYR A 132 -40.32 -29.19 -6.66
C TYR A 132 -40.17 -29.12 -5.13
N ASN A 133 -39.23 -28.30 -4.71
CA ASN A 133 -39.00 -27.96 -3.31
C ASN A 133 -38.82 -26.45 -3.17
N ILE A 134 -39.68 -25.81 -2.39
CA ILE A 134 -39.66 -24.39 -2.06
C ILE A 134 -38.85 -24.23 -0.79
N MET A 135 -37.68 -23.60 -0.93
CA MET A 135 -36.75 -23.37 0.16
C MET A 135 -36.69 -21.89 0.48
N ASN A 136 -36.46 -21.59 1.76
CA ASN A 136 -36.23 -20.22 2.21
C ASN A 136 -34.96 -19.65 1.54
N LEU A 137 -35.06 -18.43 1.04
CA LEU A 137 -33.96 -17.69 0.46
C LEU A 137 -33.15 -17.11 1.64
N GLU A 138 -32.23 -17.88 2.21
CA GLU A 138 -31.35 -17.45 3.33
C GLU A 138 -30.50 -16.20 2.99
N CYS A 139 -30.47 -15.78 1.72
CA CYS A 139 -29.80 -14.57 1.23
C CYS A 139 -30.74 -13.35 1.07
N ALA A 140 -32.01 -13.48 1.44
CA ALA A 140 -33.00 -12.39 1.34
C ALA A 140 -32.92 -11.38 2.49
N ASP A 141 -32.28 -11.76 3.60
CA ASP A 141 -32.13 -10.89 4.73
C ASP A 141 -31.13 -9.79 4.41
N LYS A 142 -31.49 -8.54 4.75
CA LYS A 142 -30.63 -7.33 4.63
C LYS A 142 -29.27 -7.46 5.34
N THR A 143 -29.10 -8.53 6.12
CA THR A 143 -27.93 -8.89 6.92
C THR A 143 -27.03 -9.92 6.25
N SER A 144 -27.27 -10.31 4.99
CA SER A 144 -26.44 -11.28 4.25
C SER A 144 -25.80 -10.67 2.99
N PHE A 145 -24.61 -11.16 2.62
CA PHE A 145 -23.87 -10.81 1.40
C PHE A 145 -23.75 -12.05 0.52
N ARG A 146 -24.04 -11.90 -0.77
CA ARG A 146 -24.05 -13.00 -1.75
C ARG A 146 -22.71 -13.09 -2.46
N CYS A 147 -22.08 -14.26 -2.40
CA CYS A 147 -20.89 -14.60 -3.17
C CYS A 147 -21.26 -14.96 -4.63
N ASP A 148 -20.24 -14.99 -5.51
CA ASP A 148 -20.42 -15.33 -6.93
C ASP A 148 -21.01 -16.73 -7.16
N ASN A 149 -20.68 -17.71 -6.31
CA ASN A 149 -21.20 -19.08 -6.40
C ASN A 149 -22.58 -19.25 -5.72
N HIS A 150 -23.34 -18.17 -5.56
CA HIS A 150 -24.66 -18.15 -4.90
C HIS A 150 -24.66 -18.59 -3.42
N THR A 151 -23.50 -18.81 -2.82
CA THR A 151 -23.34 -18.98 -1.36
C THR A 151 -23.49 -17.65 -0.65
N CYS A 152 -23.96 -17.67 0.59
CA CYS A 152 -24.20 -16.45 1.36
C CYS A 152 -23.40 -16.45 2.64
N VAL A 153 -22.80 -15.29 2.91
CA VAL A 153 -22.08 -15.00 4.16
C VAL A 153 -22.83 -13.89 4.88
N SER A 154 -22.67 -13.79 6.20
CA SER A 154 -23.20 -12.64 6.93
C SER A 154 -22.62 -11.35 6.34
N LYS A 155 -23.39 -10.26 6.33
CA LYS A 155 -22.88 -8.94 5.94
C LYS A 155 -21.78 -8.45 6.88
N GLU A 156 -21.75 -8.95 8.12
CA GLU A 156 -20.66 -8.73 9.08
C GLU A 156 -19.37 -9.43 8.65
N LYS A 157 -19.47 -10.46 7.81
CA LYS A 157 -18.33 -11.17 7.21
C LYS A 157 -17.80 -10.50 5.96
N ARG A 158 -18.51 -9.52 5.41
CA ARG A 158 -17.98 -8.71 4.33
C ARG A 158 -17.01 -7.69 4.92
N CYS A 159 -15.79 -7.62 4.39
CA CYS A 159 -14.75 -6.70 4.83
C CYS A 159 -14.27 -6.95 6.26
N ASN A 160 -14.27 -8.21 6.69
CA ASN A 160 -13.85 -8.59 8.05
C ASN A 160 -12.36 -9.02 8.11
N GLY A 161 -11.64 -8.96 6.99
CA GLY A 161 -10.24 -9.39 6.86
C GLY A 161 -10.07 -10.90 6.68
N VAL A 162 -11.15 -11.67 6.54
CA VAL A 162 -11.17 -13.12 6.38
C VAL A 162 -11.89 -13.45 5.09
N LYS A 163 -11.30 -14.33 4.27
CA LYS A 163 -11.98 -14.81 3.05
C LYS A 163 -13.07 -15.82 3.42
N ASP A 164 -14.29 -15.35 3.63
CA ASP A 164 -15.48 -16.15 3.89
C ASP A 164 -16.18 -16.60 2.59
N CYS A 165 -16.06 -15.85 1.49
CA CYS A 165 -16.48 -16.36 0.18
C CYS A 165 -15.42 -17.30 -0.43
N PRO A 166 -15.82 -18.34 -1.19
CA PRO A 166 -14.89 -19.25 -1.87
C PRO A 166 -13.87 -18.54 -2.78
N ASN A 167 -14.27 -17.42 -3.38
CA ASN A 167 -13.43 -16.58 -4.25
C ASN A 167 -12.83 -15.36 -3.51
N GLY A 168 -13.15 -15.16 -2.22
CA GLY A 168 -12.72 -14.00 -1.44
C GLY A 168 -13.33 -12.65 -1.84
N ILE A 169 -14.42 -12.64 -2.60
CA ILE A 169 -15.08 -11.41 -3.10
C ILE A 169 -15.71 -10.56 -1.98
N ASP A 170 -16.02 -11.19 -0.86
CA ASP A 170 -16.42 -10.53 0.39
C ASP A 170 -15.36 -9.57 0.94
N GLU A 171 -14.10 -9.76 0.57
CA GLU A 171 -12.98 -8.90 0.98
C GLU A 171 -12.52 -7.92 -0.12
N ILE A 172 -13.23 -7.86 -1.25
CA ILE A 172 -12.91 -6.98 -2.37
C ILE A 172 -13.77 -5.70 -2.30
N GLY A 173 -13.14 -4.54 -2.51
CA GLY A 173 -13.82 -3.24 -2.49
C GLY A 173 -14.26 -2.81 -1.08
N CYS A 174 -13.55 -3.29 -0.07
CA CYS A 174 -13.75 -3.03 1.35
C CYS A 174 -13.02 -1.79 1.87
N GLU A 175 -12.25 -1.18 0.99
CA GLU A 175 -11.56 0.07 1.22
C GLU A 175 -12.59 1.15 1.55
N LYS A 176 -12.36 1.87 2.66
CA LYS A 176 -13.17 3.02 3.10
C LYS A 176 -12.27 4.25 3.10
N GLY A 177 -12.87 5.43 3.14
CA GLY A 177 -12.12 6.68 3.20
C GLY A 177 -11.28 6.89 1.94
N VAL A 178 -10.01 7.28 2.12
CA VAL A 178 -9.11 7.60 0.99
C VAL A 178 -8.90 6.39 0.07
N LEU A 179 -8.77 5.20 0.64
CA LEU A 179 -8.50 4.00 -0.16
C LEU A 179 -9.65 3.66 -1.12
N ALA A 180 -10.89 4.06 -0.80
CA ALA A 180 -12.06 3.83 -1.64
C ALA A 180 -12.07 4.69 -2.93
N VAL A 181 -11.25 5.75 -2.99
CA VAL A 181 -11.22 6.68 -4.11
C VAL A 181 -10.52 6.05 -5.32
N ARG A 182 -11.19 6.06 -6.47
CA ARG A 182 -10.70 5.40 -7.69
C ARG A 182 -9.36 5.98 -8.14
N GLY A 183 -8.36 5.12 -8.30
CA GLY A 183 -7.03 5.50 -8.80
C GLY A 183 -6.00 5.79 -7.71
N VAL A 184 -6.39 5.84 -6.43
CA VAL A 184 -5.49 6.10 -5.30
C VAL A 184 -4.32 5.12 -5.25
N ALA A 185 -4.61 3.82 -5.37
CA ALA A 185 -3.56 2.80 -5.37
C ALA A 185 -2.51 3.06 -6.46
N LYS A 186 -2.95 3.46 -7.66
CA LYS A 186 -2.06 3.75 -8.79
C LYS A 186 -1.27 5.04 -8.59
N ALA A 187 -1.91 6.10 -8.11
CA ALA A 187 -1.24 7.35 -7.79
C ALA A 187 -0.18 7.16 -6.68
N ARG A 188 -0.49 6.36 -5.66
CA ARG A 188 0.44 5.98 -4.59
C ARG A 188 1.67 5.25 -5.14
N GLU A 189 1.46 4.23 -5.98
CA GLU A 189 2.57 3.52 -6.65
C GLU A 189 3.45 4.45 -7.48
N ASN A 190 2.84 5.35 -8.26
CA ASN A 190 3.58 6.30 -9.08
C ASN A 190 4.42 7.25 -8.22
N GLY A 191 3.85 7.78 -7.14
CA GLY A 191 4.56 8.66 -6.20
C GLY A 191 5.70 7.95 -5.48
N ILE A 192 5.50 6.69 -5.05
CA ILE A 192 6.57 5.86 -4.46
C ILE A 192 7.68 5.62 -5.48
N PHE A 193 7.33 5.28 -6.72
CA PHE A 193 8.30 5.05 -7.79
C PHE A 193 9.10 6.32 -8.10
N TRP A 194 8.43 7.46 -8.24
CA TRP A 194 9.08 8.75 -8.45
C TRP A 194 10.05 9.06 -7.30
N LEU A 195 9.61 8.89 -6.05
CA LEU A 195 10.43 9.13 -4.88
C LEU A 195 11.66 8.21 -4.91
N LYS A 196 11.50 6.89 -5.03
CA LYS A 196 12.65 5.96 -5.13
C LYS A 196 13.60 6.28 -6.29
N ARG A 197 13.09 6.81 -7.41
CA ARG A 197 13.91 7.20 -8.57
C ARG A 197 14.83 8.38 -8.29
N GLN A 198 14.42 9.37 -7.48
CA GLN A 198 15.26 10.53 -7.18
C GLN A 198 16.59 10.11 -6.49
N ILE A 199 16.58 9.04 -5.68
CA ILE A 199 17.78 8.42 -5.08
C ILE A 199 18.83 8.07 -6.13
N ASN A 200 18.39 7.45 -7.22
CA ASN A 200 19.28 6.95 -8.26
C ASN A 200 19.94 8.07 -9.07
N ILE A 201 19.36 9.28 -9.07
CA ILE A 201 19.86 10.43 -9.83
C ILE A 201 20.90 11.21 -9.03
N SER A 202 20.65 11.42 -7.73
CA SER A 202 21.54 12.22 -6.86
C SER A 202 22.51 11.40 -6.00
N ARG A 203 22.38 10.06 -5.94
CA ARG A 203 23.09 9.13 -5.03
C ARG A 203 22.87 9.40 -3.52
N GLU A 204 22.35 10.56 -3.14
CA GLU A 204 21.93 10.95 -1.79
C GLU A 204 20.65 11.82 -1.88
N TRP A 205 19.75 11.71 -0.91
CA TRP A 205 18.61 12.66 -0.80
C TRP A 205 19.00 14.02 -0.19
N GLU A 206 20.31 14.27 -0.02
CA GLU A 206 20.86 15.42 0.66
C GLU A 206 20.04 15.77 1.92
N ASP A 207 19.42 16.96 1.93
CA ASP A 207 18.75 17.45 3.11
C ASP A 207 17.44 16.76 3.49
N ASN A 208 16.88 15.97 2.56
CA ASN A 208 15.54 15.43 2.62
C ASN A 208 15.44 13.93 2.92
N THR A 209 16.58 13.25 3.14
CA THR A 209 16.62 11.83 3.55
C THR A 209 15.59 11.49 4.65
N PRO A 210 15.45 12.29 5.73
CA PRO A 210 14.47 12.02 6.78
C PRO A 210 13.02 12.03 6.29
N ARG A 211 12.65 13.01 5.46
CA ARG A 211 11.30 13.13 4.89
C ARG A 211 10.99 11.98 3.96
N ALA A 212 11.92 11.64 3.08
CA ALA A 212 11.76 10.52 2.16
C ALA A 212 11.53 9.19 2.92
N ALA A 213 12.25 8.96 4.03
CA ALA A 213 12.10 7.74 4.82
C ALA A 213 10.68 7.64 5.41
N VAL A 214 10.20 8.72 6.01
CA VAL A 214 8.85 8.81 6.58
C VAL A 214 7.78 8.64 5.51
N ALA A 215 7.93 9.29 4.34
CA ALA A 215 6.98 9.17 3.24
C ALA A 215 6.89 7.72 2.72
N LEU A 216 8.04 7.07 2.50
CA LEU A 216 8.10 5.68 2.02
C LEU A 216 7.48 4.72 3.05
N TYR A 217 7.78 4.89 4.33
CA TYR A 217 7.21 4.03 5.36
C TYR A 217 5.69 4.19 5.46
N LEU A 218 5.20 5.43 5.61
CA LEU A 218 3.78 5.71 5.78
C LEU A 218 2.96 5.36 4.53
N SER A 219 3.55 5.40 3.34
CA SER A 219 2.88 4.97 2.09
C SER A 219 2.99 3.47 1.79
N SER A 220 3.61 2.68 2.68
CA SER A 220 3.91 1.25 2.44
C SER A 220 4.84 1.02 1.23
N GLY A 221 5.67 2.01 0.91
CA GLY A 221 6.72 1.93 -0.11
C GLY A 221 8.05 1.37 0.40
N ALA A 222 8.32 1.39 1.70
CA ALA A 222 9.48 0.75 2.34
C ALA A 222 9.10 0.19 3.71
N GLY A 223 9.70 -0.95 4.09
CA GLY A 223 9.47 -1.61 5.38
C GLY A 223 10.62 -1.45 6.37
N PHE A 224 11.83 -1.12 5.89
CA PHE A 224 13.04 -0.96 6.70
C PHE A 224 13.33 -2.15 7.64
N ASN A 225 13.07 -3.36 7.16
CA ASN A 225 13.15 -4.60 7.95
C ASN A 225 14.48 -5.36 7.82
N GLY A 226 15.53 -4.76 7.24
CA GLY A 226 16.82 -5.44 7.04
C GLY A 226 16.94 -6.25 5.75
N THR A 227 15.85 -6.45 5.00
CA THR A 227 15.84 -7.40 3.85
C THR A 227 16.18 -6.76 2.51
N ASN A 228 16.03 -5.44 2.38
CA ASN A 228 16.25 -4.73 1.12
C ASN A 228 17.48 -3.81 1.21
N LEU A 229 18.50 -4.10 0.40
CA LEU A 229 19.76 -3.36 0.40
C LEU A 229 19.60 -1.85 0.15
N ALA A 230 18.69 -1.45 -0.75
CA ALA A 230 18.47 -0.03 -1.04
C ALA A 230 17.79 0.69 0.14
N GLU A 231 16.91 -0.01 0.88
CA GLU A 231 16.32 0.51 2.11
C GLU A 231 17.38 0.62 3.22
N GLU A 232 18.26 -0.38 3.37
CA GLU A 232 19.35 -0.32 4.35
C GLU A 232 20.37 0.77 4.04
N LEU A 233 20.66 1.04 2.77
CA LEU A 233 21.51 2.16 2.38
C LEU A 233 20.89 3.50 2.78
N MET A 234 19.58 3.66 2.61
CA MET A 234 18.86 4.86 3.05
C MET A 234 18.89 5.02 4.57
N VAL A 235 18.72 3.92 5.30
CA VAL A 235 18.83 3.85 6.77
C VAL A 235 20.23 4.30 7.22
N LYS A 236 21.29 3.81 6.56
CA LYS A 236 22.68 4.21 6.83
C LYS A 236 22.96 5.67 6.50
N GLN A 237 22.41 6.20 5.42
CA GLN A 237 22.51 7.63 5.09
C GLN A 237 21.83 8.51 6.15
N LEU A 238 20.63 8.11 6.62
CA LEU A 238 19.92 8.80 7.69
C LEU A 238 20.71 8.78 8.99
N GLU A 239 21.29 7.63 9.35
CA GLU A 239 22.13 7.46 10.54
C GLU A 239 23.35 8.40 10.48
N LEU A 240 24.13 8.35 9.40
CA LEU A 240 25.30 9.21 9.20
C LEU A 240 24.92 10.70 9.27
N LYS A 241 23.84 11.07 8.58
CA LYS A 241 23.37 12.45 8.58
C LYS A 241 23.00 12.93 9.98
N THR A 242 22.24 12.14 10.72
CA THR A 242 21.84 12.47 12.10
C THR A 242 23.07 12.68 12.97
N ALA A 243 24.07 11.79 12.87
CA ALA A 243 25.32 11.89 13.62
C ALA A 243 26.12 13.16 13.25
N VAL A 244 26.24 13.48 11.96
CA VAL A 244 26.92 14.69 11.47
C VAL A 244 26.21 15.96 11.98
N SER A 245 24.88 16.02 11.92
CA SER A 245 24.12 17.19 12.39
C SER A 245 24.28 17.41 13.89
N LEU A 246 24.41 16.34 14.69
CA LEU A 246 24.66 16.42 16.13
C LEU A 246 26.07 16.91 16.50
N LEU A 247 26.98 17.01 15.54
CA LEU A 247 28.38 17.42 15.75
C LEU A 247 28.71 18.81 15.20
N ARG A 248 28.02 19.26 14.14
CA ARG A 248 28.37 20.51 13.42
C ARG A 248 27.64 21.76 13.95
N SER A 249 26.43 21.64 14.50
CA SER A 249 25.63 22.80 14.93
C SER A 249 24.64 22.48 16.05
N SER A 250 24.10 23.51 16.71
CA SER A 250 22.90 23.36 17.54
C SER A 250 21.70 23.09 16.62
N LEU A 251 21.23 21.84 16.59
CA LEU A 251 19.99 21.45 15.89
C LEU A 251 18.81 22.25 16.40
N SER A 252 18.02 22.82 15.49
CA SER A 252 16.73 23.42 15.83
C SER A 252 15.71 22.35 16.26
N ASN A 253 14.70 22.76 17.03
CA ASN A 253 13.61 21.86 17.44
C ASN A 253 12.96 21.19 16.22
N ASN A 254 12.85 21.91 15.10
CA ASN A 254 12.21 21.43 13.87
C ASN A 254 13.05 20.35 13.18
N GLU A 255 14.36 20.58 13.05
CA GLU A 255 15.28 19.59 12.47
C GLU A 255 15.36 18.35 13.35
N LEU A 256 15.47 18.52 14.67
CA LEU A 256 15.51 17.42 15.62
C LEU A 256 14.22 16.59 15.57
N SER A 257 13.06 17.24 15.46
CA SER A 257 11.75 16.57 15.29
C SER A 257 11.69 15.74 14.00
N MET A 258 12.22 16.29 12.90
CA MET A 258 12.28 15.59 11.62
C MET A 258 13.19 14.36 11.70
N LEU A 259 14.35 14.47 12.35
CA LEU A 259 15.27 13.35 12.55
C LEU A 259 14.66 12.28 13.46
N ILE A 260 14.03 12.66 14.58
CA ILE A 260 13.36 11.73 15.49
C ILE A 260 12.27 10.92 14.77
N ASN A 261 11.37 11.58 14.03
CA ASN A 261 10.33 10.89 13.27
C ASN A 261 10.93 9.91 12.24
N ALA A 262 12.03 10.29 11.57
CA ALA A 262 12.72 9.44 10.61
C ALA A 262 13.42 8.23 11.28
N LEU A 263 14.02 8.42 12.45
CA LEU A 263 14.63 7.34 13.23
C LEU A 263 13.57 6.33 13.68
N LEU A 264 12.40 6.80 14.13
CA LEU A 264 11.28 5.94 14.51
C LEU A 264 10.81 5.06 13.35
N VAL A 265 10.57 5.62 12.17
CA VAL A 265 10.13 4.82 10.99
C VAL A 265 11.20 3.89 10.44
N THR A 266 12.47 4.19 10.70
CA THR A 266 13.61 3.32 10.36
C THR A 266 14.03 2.42 11.51
N CYS A 267 13.18 2.23 12.53
CA CYS A 267 13.43 1.36 13.67
C CYS A 267 14.78 1.57 14.39
N HIS A 268 15.30 2.79 14.35
CA HIS A 268 16.36 3.24 15.23
C HIS A 268 15.75 3.78 16.52
N ASN A 269 16.43 3.59 17.65
CA ASN A 269 15.98 4.14 18.92
C ASN A 269 16.52 5.58 19.11
N PRO A 270 15.68 6.63 18.98
CA PRO A 270 16.13 8.02 19.14
C PRO A 270 16.55 8.37 20.58
N ARG A 271 16.17 7.56 21.59
CA ARG A 271 16.60 7.75 23.00
C ARG A 271 18.00 7.21 23.27
N HIS A 272 18.49 6.33 22.41
CA HIS A 272 19.80 5.70 22.52
C HIS A 272 20.60 5.86 21.22
N PHE A 273 20.54 7.05 20.63
CA PHE A 273 21.26 7.35 19.39
C PHE A 273 22.69 7.80 19.72
N TYR A 274 23.66 6.89 19.60
CA TYR A 274 25.08 7.15 19.89
C TYR A 274 25.34 7.77 21.28
N GLY A 275 24.66 7.25 22.30
CA GLY A 275 24.77 7.73 23.68
C GLY A 275 24.08 9.07 23.94
N LYS A 276 23.32 9.61 22.97
CA LYS A 276 22.47 10.79 23.14
C LYS A 276 21.00 10.39 23.12
N ASP A 277 20.22 11.00 24.01
CA ASP A 277 18.76 10.92 24.00
C ASP A 277 18.20 12.12 23.24
N LEU A 278 17.90 11.92 21.96
CA LEU A 278 17.39 12.98 21.09
C LEU A 278 16.00 13.44 21.50
N VAL A 279 15.19 12.55 22.07
CA VAL A 279 13.84 12.84 22.52
C VAL A 279 13.89 13.76 23.75
N SER A 280 14.76 13.43 24.72
CA SER A 280 15.01 14.29 25.87
C SER A 280 15.60 15.63 25.45
N MET A 281 16.55 15.64 24.50
CA MET A 281 17.11 16.89 23.97
C MET A 281 16.02 17.80 23.37
N LEU A 282 15.10 17.25 22.57
CA LEU A 282 13.99 18.01 21.99
C LEU A 282 13.08 18.58 23.08
N LYS A 283 12.75 17.77 24.09
CA LYS A 283 11.90 18.21 25.21
C LYS A 283 12.52 19.37 25.98
N THR A 284 13.80 19.27 26.33
CA THR A 284 14.54 20.33 27.01
C THR A 284 14.60 21.60 26.16
N GLN A 285 14.87 21.49 24.85
CA GLN A 285 14.85 22.65 23.94
C GLN A 285 13.49 23.34 23.90
N ILE A 286 12.39 22.57 23.97
CA ILE A 286 11.06 23.14 24.06
C ILE A 286 10.90 23.83 25.41
N GLU A 287 11.17 23.17 26.53
CA GLU A 287 11.02 23.74 27.88
C GLU A 287 11.81 25.04 28.08
N ASP A 288 13.04 25.10 27.59
CA ASP A 288 13.91 26.27 27.68
C ASP A 288 13.54 27.39 26.70
N SER A 289 12.77 27.08 25.65
CA SER A 289 12.32 28.09 24.69
C SER A 289 11.38 29.10 25.35
N ARG A 290 11.75 30.38 25.27
CA ARG A 290 10.88 31.51 25.64
C ARG A 290 10.00 31.99 24.48
N ASN A 291 10.22 31.43 23.30
CA ASN A 291 9.61 31.86 22.04
C ASN A 291 8.62 30.79 21.53
N PHE A 292 7.99 31.10 20.40
CA PHE A 292 7.12 30.19 19.64
C PHE A 292 7.74 28.80 19.46
N THR A 293 6.98 27.76 19.82
CA THR A 293 7.34 26.36 19.57
C THR A 293 6.51 25.83 18.40
N HIS A 294 7.18 25.35 17.35
CA HIS A 294 6.49 24.80 16.19
C HIS A 294 5.74 23.50 16.55
N PRO A 295 4.48 23.29 16.08
CA PRO A 295 3.69 22.10 16.41
C PRO A 295 4.32 20.74 16.06
N ILE A 296 5.27 20.72 15.11
CA ILE A 296 5.97 19.49 14.69
C ILE A 296 6.78 18.88 15.84
N ALA A 297 7.23 19.72 16.78
CA ALA A 297 7.97 19.29 17.95
C ALA A 297 7.08 18.52 18.94
N TYR A 298 5.85 19.01 19.17
CA TYR A 298 4.86 18.30 19.97
C TYR A 298 4.42 16.99 19.30
N LEU A 299 4.26 16.98 17.97
CA LEU A 299 3.98 15.76 17.22
C LEU A 299 5.12 14.73 17.36
N ALA A 300 6.39 15.15 17.24
CA ALA A 300 7.53 14.24 17.39
C ALA A 300 7.67 13.67 18.82
N LEU A 301 7.39 14.47 19.85
CA LEU A 301 7.30 13.96 21.23
C LEU A 301 6.17 12.94 21.38
N CYS A 302 5.00 13.20 20.82
CA CYS A 302 3.88 12.26 20.84
C CYS A 302 4.22 10.94 20.13
N ASN A 303 4.80 11.03 18.93
CA ASN A 303 5.26 9.88 18.16
C ASN A 303 6.33 9.05 18.90
N SER A 304 7.13 9.68 19.77
CA SER A 304 8.14 9.04 20.61
C SER A 304 7.59 8.49 21.94
N ASN A 305 6.27 8.54 22.12
CA ASN A 305 5.58 8.25 23.38
C ASN A 305 6.17 9.02 24.58
N GLU A 306 6.62 10.26 24.35
CA GLU A 306 7.17 11.15 25.39
C GLU A 306 6.05 12.05 25.93
N PRO A 307 5.93 12.21 27.27
CA PRO A 307 5.03 13.20 27.84
C PRO A 307 5.41 14.61 27.40
N TRP A 308 4.39 15.38 27.01
CA TRP A 308 4.59 16.77 26.61
C TRP A 308 4.97 17.67 27.80
N PRO A 309 5.79 18.71 27.56
CA PRO A 309 6.00 19.80 28.50
C PRO A 309 4.69 20.46 28.93
N VAL A 310 4.64 21.04 30.13
CA VAL A 310 3.44 21.69 30.70
C VAL A 310 2.87 22.76 29.77
N LYS A 311 3.73 23.54 29.12
CA LYS A 311 3.33 24.62 28.20
C LYS A 311 2.79 24.16 26.84
N ALA A 312 2.86 22.86 26.52
CA ALA A 312 2.47 22.35 25.21
C ALA A 312 1.01 22.67 24.87
N TYR A 313 0.12 22.50 25.84
CA TYR A 313 -1.32 22.72 25.64
C TYR A 313 -1.63 24.19 25.41
N SER A 314 -1.03 25.10 26.17
CA SER A 314 -1.19 26.55 25.96
C SER A 314 -0.60 27.00 24.63
N ASP A 315 0.56 26.47 24.24
CA ASP A 315 1.19 26.79 22.96
C ASP A 315 0.29 26.38 21.79
N LEU A 316 -0.24 25.15 21.82
CA LEU A 316 -1.13 24.63 20.78
C LEU A 316 -2.47 25.35 20.76
N GLU A 317 -3.06 25.65 21.92
CA GLU A 317 -4.31 26.41 22.01
C GLU A 317 -4.16 27.83 21.46
N ASN A 318 -3.04 28.50 21.74
CA ASN A 318 -2.72 29.81 21.15
C ASN A 318 -2.61 29.73 19.62
N ILE A 319 -2.02 28.66 19.07
CA ILE A 319 -1.93 28.47 17.62
C ILE A 319 -3.31 28.24 16.98
N LEU A 320 -4.15 27.43 17.62
CA LEU A 320 -5.51 27.16 17.13
C LEU A 320 -6.42 28.39 17.18
N ASN A 321 -6.22 29.26 18.17
CA ASN A 321 -6.99 30.50 18.33
C ASN A 321 -6.42 31.67 17.52
N ASN A 322 -5.20 31.55 16.98
CA ASN A 322 -4.59 32.63 16.21
C ASN A 322 -5.22 32.71 14.81
N ASP A 323 -5.91 33.83 14.56
CA ASP A 323 -6.52 34.19 13.27
C ASP A 323 -5.91 35.49 12.71
N GLU A 324 -4.60 35.71 12.92
CA GLU A 324 -3.87 36.91 12.46
C GLU A 324 -3.86 37.12 10.93
N GLY A 325 -4.65 36.36 10.16
CA GLY A 325 -4.82 36.55 8.71
C GLY A 325 -3.59 36.19 7.88
N TYR A 326 -2.60 35.53 8.47
CA TYR A 326 -1.42 35.07 7.76
C TYR A 326 -1.78 33.89 6.82
N PRO A 327 -1.31 33.90 5.56
CA PRO A 327 -1.60 32.82 4.61
C PRO A 327 -1.16 31.41 5.05
N PHE A 328 -0.21 31.32 5.99
CA PHE A 328 0.33 30.05 6.52
C PHE A 328 -0.30 29.62 7.86
N ALA A 329 -1.25 30.39 8.41
CA ALA A 329 -1.85 30.08 9.72
C ALA A 329 -2.53 28.70 9.71
N ASP A 330 -3.25 28.39 8.62
CA ASP A 330 -3.92 27.10 8.43
C ASP A 330 -2.94 25.91 8.43
N ASP A 331 -1.72 26.09 7.92
CA ASP A 331 -0.68 25.05 7.93
C ASP A 331 -0.23 24.72 9.37
N LEU A 332 -0.04 25.75 10.20
CA LEU A 332 0.34 25.60 11.60
C LEU A 332 -0.80 25.00 12.43
N GLN A 333 -2.02 25.46 12.20
CA GLN A 333 -3.22 24.92 12.83
C GLN A 333 -3.40 23.43 12.46
N ALA A 334 -3.19 23.05 11.20
CA ALA A 334 -3.29 21.67 10.76
C ALA A 334 -2.25 20.78 11.48
N LEU A 335 -1.00 21.23 11.58
CA LEU A 335 0.03 20.50 12.34
C LEU A 335 -0.29 20.43 13.85
N ALA A 336 -0.89 21.47 14.42
CA ALA A 336 -1.35 21.46 15.81
C ALA A 336 -2.48 20.44 16.02
N VAL A 337 -3.44 20.36 15.10
CA VAL A 337 -4.51 19.35 15.10
C VAL A 337 -3.92 17.93 14.99
N ILE A 338 -2.95 17.70 14.11
CA ILE A 338 -2.28 16.39 13.99
C ILE A 338 -1.57 16.01 15.30
N ALA A 339 -0.87 16.95 15.95
CA ALA A 339 -0.21 16.72 17.23
C ALA A 339 -1.22 16.36 18.34
N LEU A 340 -2.32 17.11 18.45
CA LEU A 340 -3.39 16.86 19.43
C LEU A 340 -4.12 15.54 19.17
N ALA A 341 -4.38 15.21 17.91
CA ALA A 341 -4.96 13.94 17.51
C ALA A 341 -4.07 12.75 17.89
N CYS A 342 -2.76 12.86 17.67
CA CYS A 342 -1.78 11.86 18.15
C CYS A 342 -1.90 11.68 19.66
N LYS A 343 -1.91 12.78 20.43
CA LYS A 343 -1.95 12.73 21.89
C LYS A 343 -3.23 12.09 22.42
N LYS A 344 -4.38 12.46 21.85
CA LYS A 344 -5.70 11.91 22.20
C LYS A 344 -5.74 10.38 22.06
N ASN A 345 -5.11 9.83 21.02
CA ASN A 345 -5.04 8.38 20.81
C ASN A 345 -4.13 7.67 21.82
N SER A 346 -3.14 8.38 22.41
CA SER A 346 -2.20 7.82 23.40
C SER A 346 -2.69 7.88 24.85
N SER A 347 -3.64 8.76 25.18
CA SER A 347 -4.08 8.99 26.57
C SER A 347 -5.59 8.84 26.71
N SER A 348 -6.04 8.04 27.68
CA SER A 348 -7.46 7.86 28.04
C SER A 348 -8.12 9.10 28.65
N ASN A 349 -7.38 10.19 28.88
CA ASN A 349 -7.94 11.46 29.34
C ASN A 349 -8.47 12.28 28.16
N SER A 350 -9.77 12.57 28.20
CA SER A 350 -10.49 13.43 27.27
C SER A 350 -10.14 14.91 27.51
N PHE A 351 -8.97 15.36 27.04
CA PHE A 351 -8.75 16.79 26.87
C PHE A 351 -9.58 17.26 25.66
N GLN A 352 -10.69 17.95 25.93
CA GLN A 352 -11.58 18.48 24.90
C GLN A 352 -11.32 19.97 24.75
N PHE A 353 -10.34 20.32 23.93
CA PHE A 353 -10.14 21.71 23.53
C PHE A 353 -11.30 22.14 22.63
N VAL A 354 -12.03 23.19 23.04
CA VAL A 354 -13.09 23.78 22.21
C VAL A 354 -12.50 24.27 20.88
N SER A 355 -11.32 24.90 20.95
CA SER A 355 -10.55 25.38 19.79
C SER A 355 -10.22 24.26 18.81
N TYR A 356 -9.84 23.07 19.28
CA TYR A 356 -9.56 21.92 18.42
C TYR A 356 -10.76 21.50 17.57
N GLN A 357 -11.96 21.46 18.16
CA GLN A 357 -13.18 21.13 17.41
C GLN A 357 -13.57 22.24 16.45
N SER A 358 -13.52 23.51 16.89
CA SER A 358 -13.86 24.64 16.02
C SER A 358 -12.91 24.77 14.83
N THR A 359 -11.61 24.51 15.00
CA THR A 359 -10.64 24.50 13.90
C THR A 359 -10.95 23.40 12.88
N ILE A 360 -11.32 22.20 13.35
CA ILE A 360 -11.71 21.10 12.46
C ILE A 360 -12.94 21.46 11.63
N GLU A 361 -13.97 22.06 12.24
CA GLU A 361 -15.15 22.52 11.50
C GLU A 361 -14.79 23.64 10.51
N SER A 362 -13.99 24.62 10.93
CA SER A 362 -13.49 25.70 10.07
C SER A 362 -12.73 25.17 8.85
N PHE A 363 -11.88 24.16 9.00
CA PHE A 363 -11.19 23.54 7.87
C PHE A 363 -12.18 22.99 6.84
N LYS A 364 -13.23 22.28 7.26
CA LYS A 364 -14.21 21.72 6.32
C LYS A 364 -14.97 22.82 5.57
N GLU A 365 -15.34 23.90 6.26
CA GLU A 365 -16.02 25.05 5.66
C GLU A 365 -15.16 25.78 4.62
N LYS A 366 -13.82 25.71 4.74
CA LYS A 366 -12.87 26.32 3.81
C LYS A 366 -12.64 25.51 2.52
N GLN A 367 -13.26 24.34 2.36
CA GLN A 367 -13.06 23.52 1.15
C GLN A 367 -13.53 24.27 -0.11
N LEU A 368 -12.64 24.41 -1.08
CA LEU A 368 -12.92 25.04 -2.37
C LEU A 368 -13.66 24.06 -3.30
N SER A 369 -14.26 24.60 -4.37
CA SER A 369 -15.03 23.81 -5.34
C SER A 369 -14.20 22.79 -6.12
N ASP A 370 -12.88 22.98 -6.19
CA ASP A 370 -11.93 22.03 -6.77
C ASP A 370 -11.48 20.93 -5.78
N GLY A 371 -12.01 20.95 -4.56
CA GLY A 371 -11.68 20.03 -3.47
C GLY A 371 -10.45 20.42 -2.67
N SER A 372 -9.74 21.50 -3.01
CA SER A 372 -8.55 21.96 -2.28
C SER A 372 -8.90 22.83 -1.07
N PHE A 373 -7.89 23.13 -0.26
CA PHE A 373 -7.96 24.12 0.82
C PHE A 373 -6.99 25.28 0.56
N GLY A 374 -6.94 25.76 -0.69
CA GLY A 374 -6.06 26.85 -1.12
C GLY A 374 -4.91 26.36 -1.99
N ASN A 375 -3.78 25.97 -1.38
CA ASN A 375 -2.64 25.41 -2.12
C ASN A 375 -2.42 23.94 -1.77
N ILE A 376 -1.56 23.27 -2.53
CA ILE A 376 -1.29 21.83 -2.39
C ILE A 376 -0.75 21.41 -1.02
N TYR A 377 0.13 22.22 -0.41
CA TYR A 377 0.75 21.91 0.88
C TYR A 377 -0.28 22.05 2.01
N THR A 378 -1.02 23.16 2.02
CA THR A 378 -2.13 23.40 2.95
C THR A 378 -3.20 22.33 2.81
N THR A 379 -3.55 21.97 1.58
CA THR A 379 -4.51 20.90 1.30
C THR A 379 -4.06 19.56 1.87
N ALA A 380 -2.78 19.19 1.68
CA ALA A 380 -2.24 17.95 2.22
C ALA A 380 -2.19 17.97 3.77
N LEU A 381 -1.79 19.08 4.39
CA LEU A 381 -1.75 19.22 5.85
C LEU A 381 -3.13 19.16 6.49
N ILE A 382 -4.11 19.91 5.97
CA ILE A 382 -5.50 19.88 6.45
C ILE A 382 -6.10 18.48 6.26
N THR A 383 -5.83 17.83 5.13
CA THR A 383 -6.29 16.45 4.91
C THR A 383 -5.73 15.49 5.97
N GLN A 384 -4.43 15.56 6.27
CA GLN A 384 -3.84 14.77 7.37
C GLN A 384 -4.45 15.13 8.73
N ALA A 385 -4.75 16.41 8.99
CA ALA A 385 -5.41 16.85 10.21
C ALA A 385 -6.83 16.25 10.37
N LEU A 386 -7.63 16.25 9.30
CA LEU A 386 -8.97 15.67 9.29
C LEU A 386 -8.95 14.14 9.44
N ILE A 387 -8.05 13.45 8.73
CA ILE A 387 -7.88 11.99 8.83
C ILE A 387 -7.44 11.59 10.26
N SER A 388 -6.38 12.20 10.79
CA SER A 388 -5.86 11.89 12.13
C SER A 388 -6.88 12.15 13.24
N SER A 389 -7.79 13.10 13.02
CA SER A 389 -8.88 13.44 13.95
C SER A 389 -10.10 12.52 13.83
N GLY A 390 -10.11 11.57 12.89
CA GLY A 390 -11.21 10.61 12.70
C GLY A 390 -12.39 11.15 11.89
N HIS A 391 -12.17 12.14 11.03
CA HIS A 391 -13.19 12.73 10.15
C HIS A 391 -13.14 12.18 8.71
N GLU A 392 -12.28 11.18 8.43
CA GLU A 392 -12.16 10.57 7.10
C GLU A 392 -13.47 9.96 6.57
N LEU A 393 -14.30 9.41 7.46
CA LEU A 393 -15.56 8.74 7.09
C LEU A 393 -16.81 9.58 7.32
N LYS A 394 -16.66 10.88 7.61
CA LYS A 394 -17.79 11.77 7.81
C LYS A 394 -18.18 12.44 6.49
N ASP A 395 -19.47 12.56 6.24
CA ASP A 395 -20.03 13.17 5.02
C ASP A 395 -20.02 14.72 5.07
N ASP A 396 -19.25 15.31 5.98
CA ASP A 396 -19.22 16.76 6.26
C ASP A 396 -18.11 17.51 5.51
N TRP A 397 -17.35 16.82 4.66
CA TRP A 397 -16.45 17.41 3.66
C TRP A 397 -16.28 16.46 2.46
N ASN A 398 -16.00 17.00 1.28
CA ASN A 398 -15.89 16.20 0.06
C ASN A 398 -14.49 15.57 -0.06
N LEU A 399 -14.25 14.47 0.66
CA LEU A 399 -12.99 13.74 0.64
C LEU A 399 -12.59 13.31 -0.79
N ASN A 400 -13.55 12.85 -1.60
CA ASN A 400 -13.26 12.36 -2.95
C ASN A 400 -12.65 13.47 -3.82
N ALA A 401 -13.25 14.67 -3.82
CA ALA A 401 -12.71 15.81 -4.56
C ALA A 401 -11.31 16.20 -4.07
N THR A 402 -11.05 16.20 -2.76
CA THR A 402 -9.71 16.50 -2.22
C THR A 402 -8.67 15.46 -2.65
N VAL A 403 -9.00 14.17 -2.57
CA VAL A 403 -8.07 13.10 -2.95
C VAL A 403 -7.80 13.15 -4.46
N GLU A 404 -8.81 13.41 -5.29
CA GLU A 404 -8.64 13.64 -6.74
C GLU A 404 -7.72 14.83 -7.02
N TYR A 405 -7.90 15.95 -6.32
CA TYR A 405 -7.02 17.11 -6.42
C TYR A 405 -5.56 16.74 -6.09
N LEU A 406 -5.32 16.04 -4.97
CA LEU A 406 -3.97 15.63 -4.57
C LEU A 406 -3.34 14.64 -5.55
N MET A 407 -4.11 13.66 -6.06
CA MET A 407 -3.62 12.69 -7.05
C MET A 407 -3.23 13.35 -8.37
N ASN A 408 -4.00 14.33 -8.85
CA ASN A 408 -3.71 15.05 -10.09
C ASN A 408 -2.37 15.79 -10.00
N ASN A 409 -2.05 16.34 -8.82
CA ASN A 409 -0.78 17.02 -8.61
C ASN A 409 0.41 16.06 -8.44
N VAL A 410 0.22 14.90 -7.79
CA VAL A 410 1.28 13.87 -7.68
C VAL A 410 1.65 13.28 -9.04
N ASN A 411 0.69 13.20 -9.97
CA ASN A 411 0.95 12.71 -11.32
C ASN A 411 1.49 13.80 -12.28
N SER A 412 1.71 15.03 -11.80
CA SER A 412 2.20 16.14 -12.62
C SER A 412 3.73 16.12 -12.82
N LEU A 413 4.20 16.76 -13.90
CA LEU A 413 5.64 16.85 -14.23
C LEU A 413 6.45 17.74 -13.27
N SER A 414 5.79 18.54 -12.43
CA SER A 414 6.39 19.55 -11.53
C SER A 414 6.37 19.14 -10.05
N ILE A 415 6.23 17.84 -9.76
CA ILE A 415 6.17 17.36 -8.38
C ILE A 415 7.52 17.57 -7.66
N ASP A 416 7.45 18.14 -6.45
CA ASP A 416 8.61 18.28 -5.56
C ASP A 416 8.58 17.27 -4.40
N LEU A 417 9.70 17.17 -3.69
CA LEU A 417 9.86 16.21 -2.60
C LEU A 417 8.93 16.50 -1.42
N LEU A 418 8.73 17.78 -1.08
CA LEU A 418 7.91 18.18 0.06
C LEU A 418 6.43 17.82 -0.18
N CYS A 419 5.94 18.10 -1.38
CA CYS A 419 4.62 17.70 -1.86
C CYS A 419 4.45 16.18 -1.76
N THR A 420 5.42 15.43 -2.31
CA THR A 420 5.41 13.96 -2.25
C THR A 420 5.38 13.45 -0.81
N TYR A 421 6.18 14.05 0.08
CA TYR A 421 6.24 13.72 1.50
C TYR A 421 4.90 13.91 2.22
N LEU A 422 4.17 14.99 1.91
CA LEU A 422 2.90 15.28 2.55
C LEU A 422 1.72 14.46 1.98
N ILE A 423 1.77 14.09 0.68
CA ILE A 423 0.64 13.43 0.02
C ILE A 423 0.71 11.90 0.11
N LEU A 424 1.90 11.31 0.01
CA LEU A 424 2.04 9.85 0.00
C LEU A 424 1.41 9.14 1.22
N PRO A 425 1.52 9.65 2.46
CA PRO A 425 0.81 9.09 3.60
C PRO A 425 -0.71 9.08 3.41
N ILE A 426 -1.27 10.18 2.89
CA ILE A 426 -2.73 10.34 2.67
C ILE A 426 -3.22 9.27 1.71
N LEU A 427 -2.51 9.03 0.60
CA LEU A 427 -2.87 8.01 -0.39
C LEU A 427 -2.81 6.57 0.15
N ASN A 428 -2.35 6.38 1.39
CA ASN A 428 -2.39 5.12 2.13
C ASN A 428 -3.36 5.15 3.32
N GLY A 429 -4.21 6.17 3.44
CA GLY A 429 -5.09 6.38 4.60
C GLY A 429 -4.32 6.63 5.90
N LYS A 430 -3.10 7.17 5.83
CA LYS A 430 -2.24 7.44 7.00
C LYS A 430 -1.86 8.91 7.08
N THR A 431 -1.38 9.30 8.26
CA THR A 431 -0.90 10.64 8.55
C THR A 431 0.42 10.56 9.31
N MET A 432 1.07 11.70 9.56
CA MET A 432 2.26 11.76 10.40
C MET A 432 2.02 11.32 11.87
N ALA A 433 0.77 11.27 12.35
CA ALA A 433 0.43 10.77 13.69
C ALA A 433 0.52 9.24 13.79
N GLU A 434 0.43 8.50 12.68
CA GLU A 434 0.57 7.04 12.65
C GLU A 434 1.99 6.56 13.00
N ILE A 435 2.98 7.45 13.02
CA ILE A 435 4.34 7.13 13.47
C ILE A 435 4.34 6.66 14.93
N SER A 436 3.43 7.18 15.76
CA SER A 436 3.24 6.72 17.16
C SER A 436 2.85 5.24 17.29
N LYS A 437 2.32 4.62 16.22
CA LYS A 437 1.81 3.24 16.22
C LYS A 437 2.85 2.24 15.70
N ILE A 438 4.08 2.68 15.44
CA ILE A 438 5.12 1.83 14.89
C ILE A 438 5.59 0.82 15.92
N ASP A 439 5.59 -0.45 15.53
CA ASP A 439 6.14 -1.54 16.32
C ASP A 439 7.42 -2.07 15.66
N CYS A 440 8.56 -1.71 16.25
CA CYS A 440 9.88 -2.17 15.83
C CYS A 440 10.39 -3.37 16.66
N SER A 441 9.54 -3.99 17.49
CA SER A 441 9.94 -5.08 18.39
C SER A 441 10.49 -6.31 17.65
N SER A 442 10.09 -6.50 16.40
CA SER A 442 10.53 -7.63 15.56
C SER A 442 11.90 -7.41 14.90
N ASN A 443 12.39 -6.16 14.83
CA ASN A 443 13.68 -5.84 14.23
C ASN A 443 14.30 -4.57 14.86
N PRO A 444 14.66 -4.62 16.16
CA PRO A 444 15.29 -3.50 16.81
C PRO A 444 16.71 -3.31 16.27
N ARG A 445 17.00 -2.14 15.68
CA ARG A 445 18.38 -1.81 15.29
C ARG A 445 19.18 -1.45 16.52
N THR A 446 20.16 -2.28 16.86
CA THR A 446 21.15 -2.03 17.91
C THR A 446 22.48 -1.61 17.28
N HIS A 447 23.00 -0.43 17.64
CA HIS A 447 24.30 0.04 17.16
C HIS A 447 25.46 -0.60 17.93
N ASP A 448 26.53 -0.99 17.21
CA ASP A 448 27.88 -1.13 17.76
C ASP A 448 28.64 0.21 17.55
N PRO A 449 28.86 1.05 18.58
CA PRO A 449 29.07 2.48 18.39
C PRO A 449 30.46 2.96 17.91
N LYS A 450 31.48 2.11 17.79
CA LYS A 450 32.88 2.58 17.87
C LYS A 450 33.71 2.55 16.59
N SER A 451 33.46 1.62 15.66
CA SER A 451 34.33 1.47 14.49
C SER A 451 33.88 2.36 13.32
N GLU A 452 32.60 2.38 12.97
CA GLU A 452 32.12 3.05 11.75
C GLU A 452 32.09 4.58 11.86
N ILE A 453 31.78 5.16 13.03
CA ILE A 453 31.76 6.63 13.20
C ILE A 453 33.16 7.25 13.14
N GLY A 454 34.19 6.54 13.64
CA GLY A 454 35.58 7.01 13.59
C GLY A 454 36.03 7.30 12.16
N ASP A 455 35.55 6.49 11.22
CA ASP A 455 35.91 6.56 9.81
C ASP A 455 35.28 7.78 9.08
N TYR A 456 34.14 8.27 9.55
CA TYR A 456 33.46 9.42 8.95
C TYR A 456 33.67 10.74 9.70
N LEU A 457 33.77 10.68 11.04
CA LEU A 457 33.69 11.84 11.94
C LEU A 457 34.97 12.09 12.76
N GLY A 458 35.93 11.15 12.74
CA GLY A 458 37.22 11.31 13.42
C GLY A 458 38.10 12.40 12.82
N GLN A 459 39.12 12.84 13.58
CA GLN A 459 40.18 13.69 13.02
C GLN A 459 40.79 12.98 11.81
N LYS A 460 40.81 13.67 10.66
CA LYS A 460 41.42 13.17 9.44
C LYS A 460 42.86 13.63 9.34
N MET A 461 43.70 12.74 8.84
CA MET A 461 45.09 12.98 8.53
C MET A 461 45.33 12.91 7.02
N ARG A 462 46.33 13.64 6.53
CA ARG A 462 46.75 13.55 5.14
C ARG A 462 47.82 12.48 5.01
N VAL A 463 47.61 11.55 4.08
CA VAL A 463 48.61 10.55 3.68
C VAL A 463 48.86 10.67 2.19
N LYS A 464 50.05 10.30 1.75
CA LYS A 464 50.39 10.23 0.33
C LYS A 464 50.49 8.76 -0.08
N TYR A 465 49.98 8.41 -1.24
CA TYR A 465 50.16 7.08 -1.82
C TYR A 465 50.74 7.20 -3.22
N SER A 466 51.87 6.52 -3.44
CA SER A 466 52.64 6.62 -4.66
C SER A 466 52.94 5.27 -5.30
N LEU A 467 52.90 5.23 -6.62
CA LEU A 467 53.29 4.09 -7.44
C LEU A 467 54.56 4.46 -8.19
N TYR A 468 55.63 3.73 -7.95
CA TYR A 468 56.90 3.86 -8.67
C TYR A 468 57.03 2.71 -9.65
N ILE A 469 57.38 2.99 -10.91
CA ILE A 469 57.56 1.99 -11.95
C ILE A 469 58.93 2.18 -12.57
N GLY A 470 59.69 1.08 -12.69
CA GLY A 470 61.04 1.07 -13.23
C GLY A 470 62.12 1.09 -12.15
N ASP A 471 63.31 0.57 -12.47
CA ASP A 471 64.38 0.36 -11.50
C ASP A 471 64.98 1.69 -10.98
N GLU A 472 64.91 2.76 -11.78
CA GLU A 472 65.39 4.11 -11.43
C GLU A 472 64.26 5.08 -11.02
N ARG A 473 63.05 4.56 -10.74
CA ARG A 473 61.82 5.36 -10.50
C ARG A 473 61.43 6.19 -11.73
N ASP A 474 61.45 5.57 -12.90
CA ASP A 474 61.19 6.22 -14.20
C ASP A 474 59.81 6.87 -14.30
N VAL A 475 58.81 6.27 -13.65
CA VAL A 475 57.44 6.80 -13.60
C VAL A 475 56.93 6.82 -12.16
N ILE A 476 56.41 7.99 -11.76
CA ILE A 476 55.83 8.21 -10.44
C ILE A 476 54.39 8.69 -10.59
N TYR A 477 53.44 7.90 -10.12
CA TYR A 477 52.08 8.36 -9.84
C TYR A 477 51.95 8.61 -8.35
N SER A 478 51.25 9.68 -7.95
CA SER A 478 51.03 10.00 -6.54
C SER A 478 49.66 10.61 -6.33
N ILE A 479 48.98 10.21 -5.26
CA ILE A 479 47.71 10.76 -4.82
C ILE A 479 47.82 11.14 -3.34
N SER A 480 47.25 12.28 -2.96
CA SER A 480 47.17 12.70 -1.56
C SER A 480 45.76 12.50 -1.05
N LEU A 481 45.61 11.64 -0.04
CA LEU A 481 44.32 11.23 0.50
C LEU A 481 44.11 11.83 1.89
N ARG A 482 42.88 12.18 2.22
CA ARG A 482 42.47 12.54 3.58
C ARG A 482 41.76 11.35 4.22
N VAL A 483 42.43 10.72 5.17
CA VAL A 483 41.99 9.47 5.80
C VAL A 483 41.77 9.65 7.31
N PRO A 484 40.89 8.89 7.94
CA PRO A 484 40.75 8.84 9.40
C PRO A 484 42.04 8.41 10.10
N LYS A 485 42.22 8.82 11.36
CA LYS A 485 43.29 8.29 12.22
C LYS A 485 43.12 6.77 12.40
N ASN A 486 44.23 6.04 12.40
CA ASN A 486 44.34 4.57 12.49
C ASN A 486 44.03 3.79 11.19
N TYR A 487 43.87 4.47 10.05
CA TYR A 487 43.77 3.77 8.76
C TYR A 487 45.03 2.95 8.47
N THR A 488 44.82 1.72 8.02
CA THR A 488 45.93 0.85 7.61
C THR A 488 46.38 1.19 6.19
N ALA A 489 47.58 0.74 5.79
CA ALA A 489 48.03 0.85 4.40
C ALA A 489 47.01 0.19 3.44
N TYR A 490 46.39 -0.93 3.84
CA TYR A 490 45.34 -1.58 3.06
C TYR A 490 44.09 -0.68 2.88
N ASP A 491 43.69 0.04 3.92
CA ASP A 491 42.55 0.97 3.83
C ASP A 491 42.85 2.16 2.92
N VAL A 492 44.08 2.68 2.96
CA VAL A 492 44.55 3.71 2.04
C VAL A 492 44.52 3.22 0.59
N MET A 493 44.96 1.99 0.33
CA MET A 493 44.92 1.40 -1.01
C MET A 493 43.49 1.28 -1.55
N LYS A 494 42.54 0.78 -0.74
CA LYS A 494 41.13 0.67 -1.12
C LYS A 494 40.53 2.04 -1.46
N LEU A 495 40.83 3.05 -0.65
CA LEU A 495 40.35 4.41 -0.89
C LEU A 495 40.94 5.00 -2.18
N ALA A 496 42.24 4.80 -2.42
CA ALA A 496 42.90 5.27 -3.64
C ALA A 496 42.29 4.63 -4.90
N ALA A 497 42.00 3.33 -4.86
CA ALA A 497 41.41 2.60 -5.97
C ALA A 497 39.98 3.04 -6.31
N ALA A 498 39.25 3.56 -5.32
CA ALA A 498 37.93 4.16 -5.51
C ALA A 498 38.00 5.58 -6.12
N GLU A 499 39.03 6.35 -5.75
CA GLU A 499 39.23 7.73 -6.21
C GLU A 499 39.82 7.80 -7.63
N ASP A 500 40.82 6.95 -7.93
CA ASP A 500 41.44 6.87 -9.25
C ASP A 500 41.70 5.41 -9.65
N SER A 501 41.16 5.05 -10.83
CA SER A 501 41.28 3.72 -11.43
C SER A 501 42.73 3.22 -11.59
N LYS A 502 43.74 4.10 -11.63
CA LYS A 502 45.16 3.71 -11.68
C LYS A 502 45.64 3.00 -10.42
N TYR A 503 44.99 3.21 -9.28
CA TYR A 503 45.36 2.55 -8.02
C TYR A 503 44.60 1.26 -7.75
N ARG A 504 43.79 0.79 -8.71
CA ARG A 504 43.16 -0.54 -8.62
C ARG A 504 44.24 -1.61 -8.58
N PHE A 505 44.03 -2.58 -7.71
CA PHE A 505 44.97 -3.67 -7.44
C PHE A 505 44.24 -5.00 -7.33
N GLU A 506 44.94 -6.08 -7.67
CA GLU A 506 44.48 -7.45 -7.43
C GLU A 506 45.35 -8.10 -6.35
N MET A 507 44.72 -8.90 -5.49
CA MET A 507 45.41 -9.59 -4.41
C MET A 507 44.86 -10.98 -4.13
N LYS A 508 45.69 -11.81 -3.50
CA LYS A 508 45.31 -13.13 -2.98
C LYS A 508 45.88 -13.32 -1.58
N LYS A 509 45.06 -13.83 -0.66
CA LYS A 509 45.51 -14.15 0.71
C LYS A 509 46.01 -15.59 0.75
N THR A 510 47.27 -15.81 1.10
CA THR A 510 47.88 -17.15 1.20
C THR A 510 48.54 -17.28 2.57
N SER A 511 48.12 -18.27 3.37
CA SER A 511 48.66 -18.50 4.72
C SER A 511 48.66 -17.26 5.64
N GLY A 512 47.65 -16.41 5.50
CA GLY A 512 47.54 -15.16 6.27
C GLY A 512 48.29 -13.96 5.68
N GLN A 513 49.17 -14.18 4.69
CA GLN A 513 49.91 -13.11 4.02
C GLN A 513 49.15 -12.58 2.79
N MET A 514 49.13 -11.26 2.63
CA MET A 514 48.53 -10.58 1.48
C MET A 514 49.52 -10.51 0.33
N TYR A 515 49.25 -11.25 -0.74
CA TYR A 515 50.03 -11.18 -1.96
C TYR A 515 49.34 -10.28 -2.98
N ILE A 516 49.84 -9.05 -3.10
CA ILE A 516 49.40 -8.08 -4.12
C ILE A 516 50.24 -8.31 -5.36
N TYR A 517 49.60 -8.71 -6.45
CA TYR A 517 50.30 -9.18 -7.65
C TYR A 517 50.01 -8.35 -8.90
N GLU A 518 49.09 -7.39 -8.81
CA GLU A 518 48.81 -6.46 -9.88
C GLU A 518 48.38 -5.11 -9.30
N ILE A 519 48.92 -4.02 -9.84
CA ILE A 519 48.47 -2.65 -9.57
C ILE A 519 48.50 -1.89 -10.91
N ALA A 520 47.52 -1.02 -11.16
CA ALA A 520 47.43 -0.24 -12.40
C ALA A 520 47.39 -1.11 -13.69
N LYS A 521 46.90 -2.36 -13.59
CA LYS A 521 46.95 -3.39 -14.65
C LYS A 521 48.37 -3.82 -15.06
N ILE A 522 49.37 -3.59 -14.20
CA ILE A 522 50.72 -4.11 -14.36
C ILE A 522 50.85 -5.28 -13.39
N THR A 523 50.94 -6.48 -13.94
CA THR A 523 51.06 -7.73 -13.18
C THR A 523 52.54 -8.00 -12.88
N ASN A 524 52.84 -8.63 -11.74
CA ASN A 524 54.17 -9.16 -11.44
C ASN A 524 54.65 -10.11 -12.54
N ASP A 525 55.92 -9.98 -12.92
CA ASP A 525 56.57 -10.78 -13.97
C ASP A 525 57.75 -11.56 -13.38
N PRO A 526 57.54 -12.85 -13.04
CA PRO A 526 58.61 -13.69 -12.50
C PRO A 526 59.73 -13.99 -13.50
N GLU A 527 59.49 -13.93 -14.81
CA GLU A 527 60.49 -14.22 -15.84
C GLU A 527 61.45 -13.03 -16.01
N ASP A 528 60.90 -11.81 -15.98
CA ASP A 528 61.68 -10.56 -15.99
C ASP A 528 62.18 -10.15 -14.57
N GLY A 529 61.82 -10.93 -13.54
CA GLY A 529 62.22 -10.71 -12.15
C GLY A 529 61.59 -9.46 -11.51
N LYS A 530 60.50 -8.92 -12.07
CA LYS A 530 59.88 -7.68 -11.62
C LYS A 530 58.65 -7.92 -10.76
N PHE A 531 58.63 -7.25 -9.61
CA PHE A 531 57.58 -7.42 -8.61
C PHE A 531 57.17 -6.07 -8.02
N TRP A 532 55.90 -5.99 -7.59
CA TRP A 532 55.40 -4.93 -6.73
C TRP A 532 55.89 -5.13 -5.30
N LEU A 533 56.70 -4.17 -4.84
CA LEU A 533 57.31 -4.17 -3.51
C LEU A 533 56.74 -3.03 -2.67
N LEU A 534 56.45 -3.32 -1.41
CA LEU A 534 55.83 -2.37 -0.48
C LEU A 534 56.87 -1.59 0.32
N TYR A 535 56.71 -0.28 0.35
CA TYR A 535 57.52 0.64 1.13
C TYR A 535 56.63 1.62 1.89
N VAL A 536 57.12 2.08 3.04
CA VAL A 536 56.51 3.20 3.76
C VAL A 536 57.62 4.19 4.10
N GLN A 537 57.35 5.47 3.85
CA GLN A 537 58.22 6.56 4.24
C GLN A 537 57.49 7.40 5.30
N SER A 538 58.08 7.48 6.50
CA SER A 538 57.48 8.24 7.59
C SER A 538 57.75 9.74 7.45
N SER A 539 56.77 10.57 7.78
CA SER A 539 56.93 12.03 7.81
C SER A 539 57.98 12.52 8.80
N ASN A 540 58.25 11.74 9.86
CA ASN A 540 59.24 12.08 10.90
C ASN A 540 60.69 11.76 10.50
N ASN A 541 60.90 10.94 9.46
CA ASN A 541 62.23 10.54 9.03
C ASN A 541 62.30 10.40 7.51
N THR A 542 62.54 11.52 6.82
CA THR A 542 62.55 11.58 5.36
C THR A 542 63.74 10.87 4.70
N GLU A 543 64.77 10.49 5.46
CA GLU A 543 65.99 9.88 4.94
C GLU A 543 65.90 8.35 4.77
N SER A 544 64.95 7.67 5.42
CA SER A 544 64.83 6.20 5.37
C SER A 544 63.56 5.75 4.65
N LEU A 545 63.72 5.19 3.44
CA LEU A 545 62.67 4.44 2.75
C LEU A 545 62.71 2.98 3.24
N GLU A 546 61.72 2.56 4.04
CA GLU A 546 61.71 1.22 4.64
C GLU A 546 60.99 0.23 3.72
N HIS A 547 61.68 -0.85 3.34
CA HIS A 547 61.09 -1.97 2.58
C HIS A 547 60.41 -2.95 3.54
N LEU A 548 59.10 -3.15 3.37
CA LEU A 548 58.32 -4.02 4.25
C LEU A 548 58.07 -5.36 3.54
N SER A 549 59.03 -6.27 3.66
CA SER A 549 59.03 -7.57 2.97
C SER A 549 58.08 -8.60 3.58
N THR A 550 57.78 -8.51 4.88
CA THR A 550 56.98 -9.51 5.60
C THR A 550 55.72 -8.95 6.25
N THR A 551 55.56 -7.64 6.31
CA THR A 551 54.44 -6.98 6.99
C THR A 551 53.24 -6.86 6.06
N ASN A 552 52.08 -7.32 6.51
CA ASN A 552 50.86 -7.16 5.71
C ASN A 552 50.41 -5.70 5.68
N PRO A 553 49.86 -5.20 4.55
CA PRO A 553 49.25 -3.87 4.49
C PRO A 553 48.15 -3.62 5.55
N GLU A 554 47.46 -4.67 6.02
CA GLU A 554 46.47 -4.60 7.11
C GLU A 554 47.09 -4.33 8.50
N GLU A 555 48.38 -4.60 8.68
CA GLU A 555 49.09 -4.44 9.96
C GLU A 555 49.80 -3.08 10.08
N ILE A 556 49.93 -2.36 8.96
CA ILE A 556 50.63 -1.08 8.88
C ILE A 556 49.64 0.04 9.14
N VAL A 557 49.68 0.63 10.33
CA VAL A 557 48.89 1.83 10.65
C VAL A 557 49.61 3.08 10.14
N MET A 558 48.95 3.87 9.30
CA MET A 558 49.51 5.09 8.70
C MET A 558 49.43 6.27 9.69
N ASN A 559 50.34 7.24 9.59
CA ASN A 559 50.32 8.48 10.36
C ASN A 559 50.22 9.73 9.46
N GLU A 560 50.01 10.90 10.08
CA GLU A 560 49.97 12.18 9.37
C GLU A 560 51.26 12.43 8.58
N GLY A 561 51.12 12.67 7.29
CA GLY A 561 52.21 12.98 6.37
C GLY A 561 52.97 11.77 5.84
N ASP A 562 52.66 10.55 6.28
CA ASP A 562 53.34 9.35 5.78
C ASP A 562 53.05 9.12 4.28
N GLU A 563 54.04 8.59 3.57
CA GLU A 563 53.95 8.19 2.16
C GLU A 563 53.99 6.65 2.05
N LEU A 564 52.86 6.06 1.65
CA LEU A 564 52.77 4.67 1.22
C LEU A 564 53.31 4.56 -0.21
N ILE A 565 54.16 3.57 -0.49
CA ILE A 565 54.77 3.41 -1.81
C ILE A 565 54.67 1.95 -2.23
N PHE A 566 54.13 1.73 -3.42
CA PHE A 566 54.30 0.47 -4.13
C PHE A 566 55.26 0.70 -5.30
N TRP A 567 56.34 -0.08 -5.35
CA TRP A 567 57.39 0.05 -6.36
C TRP A 567 57.50 -1.21 -7.20
N TYR A 568 57.20 -1.10 -8.49
CA TYR A 568 57.42 -2.13 -9.48
C TYR A 568 58.85 -2.07 -10.03
N LYS A 569 59.68 -3.01 -9.60
CA LYS A 569 61.09 -3.09 -10.00
C LYS A 569 61.61 -4.52 -9.94
N THR A 570 62.83 -4.71 -10.45
CA THR A 570 63.56 -5.96 -10.34
C THR A 570 63.83 -6.28 -8.87
N ALA A 571 63.33 -7.41 -8.38
CA ALA A 571 63.58 -7.84 -7.00
C ALA A 571 64.92 -8.60 -6.93
N SER A 572 65.83 -8.14 -6.07
CA SER A 572 66.99 -8.92 -5.66
C SER A 572 66.62 -9.68 -4.38
N ILE A 573 66.69 -11.01 -4.43
CA ILE A 573 66.51 -11.90 -3.27
C ILE A 573 67.84 -12.04 -2.54
#